data_AF-A0A357D903-F1
#
_entry.id   AF-A0A357D903-F1
#
_cell.length_a   1.000
_cell.length_b   1.000
_cell.length_c   1.000
_cell.angle_alpha   90.00
_cell.angle_beta   90.00
_cell.angle_gamma   90.00
#
_symmetry.space_group_name_H-M   'P 1'
#
loop_
_entity.id
_entity.type
_entity.pdbx_description
1 polymer ?
#
loop_
_entity_poly.entity_id
_entity_poly.type
_entity_poly.pdbx_seq_one_letter_code
_entity_poly.pdbx_strand_id
1 'polypeptide(L)' 'MEKMTIKDLEVKGKRVLVRVDFNVPVDDKGEITDDRRIRAAL' A
#
# COMPACT_ATOMS: atom_id res chain seq x y z
N MET A 1 -0.43 14.09 18.43
CA MET A 1 0.07 13.77 17.08
C MET A 1 -0.01 15.03 16.26
N GLU A 2 1.09 15.49 15.67
CA GLU A 2 1.12 16.72 14.85
C GLU A 2 0.93 16.45 13.34
N LYS A 3 0.96 15.18 12.91
CA LYS A 3 0.80 14.84 11.49
C LYS A 3 -0.67 14.56 11.19
N MET A 4 -1.13 15.05 10.03
CA MET A 4 -2.44 14.69 9.48
C MET A 4 -2.43 13.24 9.01
N THR A 5 -3.55 12.55 9.19
CA THR A 5 -3.79 11.19 8.73
C THR A 5 -4.75 11.17 7.55
N ILE A 6 -4.89 10.02 6.90
CA ILE A 6 -5.85 9.86 5.78
C ILE A 6 -7.30 10.10 6.22
N LYS A 7 -7.62 9.90 7.50
CA LYS A 7 -8.96 10.13 8.05
C LYS A 7 -9.33 11.62 8.14
N ASP A 8 -8.32 12.49 8.07
CA ASP A 8 -8.49 13.94 8.21
C ASP A 8 -8.63 14.65 6.84
N LEU A 9 -8.62 13.91 5.73
CA LEU A 9 -8.51 14.45 4.37
C LEU A 9 -9.67 14.03 3.47
N GLU A 10 -10.26 15.00 2.74
CA GLU A 10 -11.18 14.70 1.64
C GLU A 10 -10.41 14.45 0.34
N VAL A 11 -10.47 13.19 -0.15
CA VAL A 11 -9.72 12.71 -1.33
C VAL A 11 -10.59 12.46 -2.56
N LYS A 12 -11.91 12.63 -2.46
CA LYS A 12 -12.84 12.40 -3.58
C LYS A 12 -12.48 13.29 -4.78
N GLY A 13 -12.33 12.68 -5.95
CA GLY A 13 -11.98 13.38 -7.19
C GLY A 13 -10.52 13.82 -7.30
N LYS A 14 -9.65 13.45 -6.34
CA LYS A 14 -8.22 13.80 -6.36
C LYS A 14 -7.39 12.60 -6.78
N ARG A 15 -6.29 12.85 -7.50
CA ARG A 15 -5.23 11.86 -7.69
C ARG A 15 -4.34 11.88 -6.45
N VAL A 16 -4.16 10.72 -5.80
CA VAL A 16 -3.39 10.60 -4.57
C VAL A 16 -2.17 9.73 -4.82
N LEU A 17 -0.99 10.23 -4.46
CA LEU A 17 0.22 9.42 -4.43
C LEU A 17 0.26 8.64 -3.12
N VAL A 18 0.26 7.32 -3.21
CA VAL A 18 0.31 6.44 -2.03
C VAL A 18 1.63 5.67 -2.05
N ARG A 19 2.42 5.83 -0.99
CA ARG A 19 3.60 5.00 -0.76
C ARG A 19 3.18 3.72 -0.06
N VAL A 20 3.39 2.59 -0.71
CA VAL A 20 3.08 1.25 -0.18
C VAL A 20 4.35 0.43 0.03
N ASP A 21 4.27 -0.56 0.92
CA ASP A 21 5.27 -1.61 1.07
C ASP A 21 4.81 -2.88 0.34
N PHE A 22 5.18 -2.99 -0.93
CA PHE A 22 4.95 -4.19 -1.76
C PHE A 22 6.22 -5.02 -1.93
N ASN A 23 7.16 -4.93 -1.00
CA ASN A 23 8.34 -5.77 -1.01
C ASN A 23 7.97 -7.19 -0.55
N VAL A 24 7.47 -8.02 -1.46
CA VAL A 24 7.03 -9.40 -1.19
C VAL A 24 8.06 -10.42 -1.71
N PRO A 25 8.15 -11.62 -1.11
CA PRO A 25 8.98 -12.68 -1.65
C PRO A 25 8.37 -13.21 -2.96
N VAL A 26 9.26 -13.51 -3.90
CA VAL A 26 8.93 -13.98 -5.25
C VAL A 26 9.81 -15.19 -5.54
N ASP A 27 9.27 -16.21 -6.21
CA ASP A 27 10.03 -17.38 -6.62
C ASP A 27 10.83 -17.15 -7.91
N ASP A 28 11.57 -18.17 -8.36
CA ASP A 28 12.40 -18.12 -9.56
C ASP A 28 11.60 -17.91 -10.86
N LYS A 29 10.29 -18.15 -10.85
CA LYS A 29 9.39 -17.91 -11.99
C LYS A 29 8.80 -16.51 -11.99
N GLY A 30 9.05 -15.71 -10.95
CA GLY A 30 8.46 -14.39 -10.80
C GLY A 30 7.09 -14.42 -10.12
N GLU A 31 6.68 -15.54 -9.53
CA GLU A 31 5.38 -15.67 -8.85
C GLU A 31 5.49 -15.27 -7.36
N ILE A 32 4.49 -14.52 -6.87
CA ILE A 32 4.43 -14.11 -5.46
C ILE A 32 4.18 -15.36 -4.60
N THR A 33 5.07 -15.64 -3.66
CA THR A 33 4.93 -16.78 -2.75
C THR A 33 4.23 -16.44 -1.44
N ASP A 34 4.18 -15.15 -1.10
CA ASP A 34 3.48 -14.63 0.08
C ASP A 34 3.01 -13.18 -0.16
N ASP A 35 1.69 -13.00 -0.16
CA ASP A 35 1.02 -11.74 -0.50
C ASP A 35 0.58 -10.93 0.74
N ARG A 36 0.98 -11.33 1.97
CA ARG A 36 0.53 -10.70 3.22
C ARG A 36 0.70 -9.18 3.24
N ARG A 37 1.81 -8.66 2.71
CA ARG A 37 2.09 -7.21 2.65
C ARG A 37 1.17 -6.47 1.68
N ILE A 38 0.79 -7.10 0.58
CA ILE A 38 -0.15 -6.53 -0.40
C ILE A 38 -1.54 -6.47 0.24
N ARG A 39 -2.00 -7.57 0.85
CA ARG A 39 -3.30 -7.63 1.53
C ARG A 39 -3.42 -6.64 2.70
N ALA A 40 -2.33 -6.39 3.41
CA ALA A 40 -2.31 -5.42 4.50
C ALA A 40 -2.47 -3.94 4.04
N ALA A 41 -2.29 -3.67 2.74
CA ALA A 41 -2.44 -2.33 2.18
C ALA A 41 -3.81 -2.05 1.54
N LEU A 42 -4.69 -3.05 1.50
CA LEU A 42 -6.07 -2.97 0.98
C LEU A 42 -7.05 -2.57 2.10
#